data_AF-A0AAU0UK87-F1
#
_entry.id   AF-A0AAU0UK87-F1
#
_cell.length_a   1.000
_cell.length_b   1.000
_cell.length_c   1.000
_cell.angle_alpha   90.00
_cell.angle_beta   90.00
_cell.angle_gamma   90.00
#
_symmetry.space_group_name_H-M   'P 1'
#
loop_
_entity.id
_entity.type
_entity.pdbx_description
1 polymer ?
#
loop_
_entity_poly.entity_id
_entity_poly.type
_entity_poly.pdbx_seq_one_letter_code
_entity_poly.pdbx_strand_id
1 'polypeptide(L)' 'MQLTSKEQGLIKDALEHEQICAKKYASYAAQLQDQELKNLFTQLQQKEEQHINTLNQLKNS' A
#
# COMPACT_ATOMS: atom_id res chain seq x y z
N MET A 1 10.32 6.73 -19.01
CA MET A 1 11.63 6.17 -18.59
C MET A 1 11.48 4.67 -18.64
N GLN A 2 12.23 3.95 -19.48
CA GLN A 2 12.02 2.50 -19.60
C GLN A 2 12.62 1.78 -18.39
N LEU A 3 11.75 1.31 -17.49
CA LEU A 3 12.15 0.49 -16.35
C LEU A 3 12.80 -0.80 -16.84
N THR A 4 13.93 -1.16 -16.23
CA THR A 4 14.59 -2.45 -16.48
C THR A 4 13.77 -3.61 -15.92
N SER A 5 13.99 -4.83 -16.43
CA SER A 5 13.26 -6.03 -15.96
C SER A 5 13.41 -6.29 -14.46
N LYS A 6 14.55 -5.91 -13.87
CA LYS A 6 14.76 -5.95 -12.41
C LYS A 6 13.86 -4.95 -11.69
N GLU A 7 13.80 -3.71 -12.16
CA GLU A 7 12.96 -2.66 -11.56
C GLU A 7 11.47 -2.99 -11.68
N GLN A 8 11.02 -3.55 -12.81
CA GLN A 8 9.64 -4.04 -12.96
C GLN A 8 9.32 -5.14 -11.94
N GLY A 9 10.25 -6.07 -11.69
CA GLY A 9 10.11 -7.10 -10.66
C GLY A 9 10.00 -6.50 -9.26
N LEU A 10 10.89 -5.56 -8.92
CA LEU A 10 10.89 -4.86 -7.63
C LEU A 10 9.60 -4.07 -7.41
N ILE A 11 9.10 -3.36 -8.44
CA ILE A 11 7.85 -2.60 -8.33
C ILE A 11 6.66 -3.52 -8.14
N LYS A 12 6.65 -4.69 -8.80
CA LYS A 12 5.58 -5.66 -8.65
C LYS A 12 5.56 -6.26 -7.25
N ASP A 13 6.72 -6.60 -6.71
CA ASP A 13 6.88 -7.10 -5.35
C ASP A 13 6.45 -6.05 -4.32
N ALA A 14 6.90 -4.79 -4.49
CA ALA A 14 6.49 -3.66 -3.65
C ALA A 14 4.97 -3.43 -3.69
N LEU A 15 4.35 -3.52 -4.87
CA LEU A 15 2.89 -3.41 -5.04
C LEU A 15 2.13 -4.50 -4.28
N GLU A 16 2.58 -5.75 -4.36
CA GLU A 16 1.96 -6.84 -3.60
C GLU A 16 2.11 -6.63 -2.10
N HIS A 17 3.28 -6.17 -1.65
CA HIS A 17 3.55 -5.88 -0.26
C HIS A 17 2.64 -4.78 0.30
N GLU A 18 2.53 -3.65 -0.39
CA GLU A 18 1.67 -2.52 -0.01
C GLU A 18 0.18 -2.92 -0.01
N GLN A 19 -0.26 -3.74 -0.97
CA GLN A 19 -1.64 -4.27 -0.97
C GLN A 19 -1.94 -5.16 0.24
N ILE A 20 -0.97 -5.98 0.65
CA ILE A 20 -1.10 -6.81 1.86
C ILE A 20 -1.14 -5.93 3.11
N CYS A 21 -0.28 -4.91 3.19
CA CYS A 21 -0.27 -3.94 4.28
C CYS A 21 -1.60 -3.20 4.39
N ALA A 22 -2.11 -2.64 3.29
CA ALA A 22 -3.41 -1.97 3.24
C ALA A 22 -4.56 -2.89 3.72
N LYS A 23 -4.60 -4.14 3.26
CA LYS A 23 -5.59 -5.14 3.72
C LYS A 23 -5.45 -5.45 5.20
N LYS A 24 -4.23 -5.62 5.71
CA LYS A 24 -3.97 -5.84 7.13
C LYS A 24 -4.48 -4.66 7.96
N TYR A 25 -4.13 -3.43 7.59
CA TYR A 25 -4.58 -2.23 8.29
C TYR A 25 -6.10 -2.08 8.26
N ALA A 26 -6.76 -2.34 7.13
CA ALA A 26 -8.22 -2.35 7.05
C ALA A 26 -8.85 -3.42 7.97
N SER A 27 -8.26 -4.63 8.01
CA SER A 27 -8.74 -5.71 8.88
C SER A 27 -8.53 -5.39 10.37
N TYR A 28 -7.40 -4.79 10.73
CA TYR A 28 -7.14 -4.32 12.10
C TYR A 28 -8.10 -3.18 12.47
N ALA A 29 -8.29 -2.17 11.63
CA ALA A 29 -9.25 -1.09 11.86
C ALA A 29 -10.69 -1.60 12.07
N ALA A 30 -11.08 -2.69 11.43
CA ALA A 30 -12.39 -3.32 11.61
C ALA A 30 -12.53 -4.06 12.94
N GLN A 31 -11.44 -4.66 13.45
CA GLN A 31 -11.43 -5.44 14.69
C GLN A 31 -11.17 -4.58 15.94
N LEU A 32 -10.57 -3.41 15.77
CA LEU A 32 -10.24 -2.51 16.87
C LEU A 32 -11.49 -1.75 17.33
N GLN A 33 -11.76 -1.79 18.64
CA GLN A 33 -12.79 -0.99 19.29
C GLN A 33 -12.29 0.42 19.66
N ASP A 34 -10.97 0.59 19.75
CA ASP A 34 -10.35 1.87 20.09
C ASP A 34 -10.42 2.85 18.91
N GLN A 35 -11.03 4.01 19.17
CA GLN A 35 -11.30 5.01 18.14
C GLN A 35 -10.01 5.68 17.62
N GLU A 36 -9.00 5.89 18.46
CA GLU A 36 -7.72 6.50 18.06
C GLU A 36 -6.92 5.55 17.19
N LEU A 37 -6.81 4.29 17.62
CA LEU A 37 -6.15 3.25 16.83
C LEU A 37 -6.85 3.05 15.49
N LYS A 38 -8.19 3.00 15.47
CA LYS A 38 -8.96 2.87 14.23
C LYS A 38 -8.69 4.03 13.26
N ASN A 39 -8.60 5.26 13.78
CA ASN A 39 -8.28 6.43 12.99
C ASN A 39 -6.83 6.41 12.47
N LEU A 40 -5.89 5.93 13.28
CA LEU A 40 -4.50 5.72 12.88
C LEU A 40 -4.38 4.67 11.76
N PHE A 41 -5.01 3.51 11.91
CA PHE A 41 -5.00 2.46 10.89
C PHE A 41 -5.69 2.88 9.60
N THR A 42 -6.75 3.69 9.69
CA THR A 42 -7.40 4.28 8.51
C THR A 42 -6.45 5.24 7.78
N GLN A 43 -5.71 6.09 8.50
CA GLN A 43 -4.69 6.95 7.90
C GLN A 43 -3.52 6.15 7.30
N LEU A 44 -3.11 5.06 7.94
CA LEU A 44 -2.07 4.16 7.41
C LEU A 44 -2.55 3.50 6.11
N GLN A 45 -3.77 2.96 6.07
CA GLN A 45 -4.36 2.41 4.86
C GLN A 45 -4.35 3.45 3.71
N GLN A 46 -4.77 4.69 3.98
CA GLN A 46 -4.76 5.75 2.97
C GLN A 46 -3.34 6.06 2.45
N LYS A 47 -2.33 6.02 3.31
CA LYS A 47 -0.92 6.16 2.88
C LYS A 47 -0.47 5.03 1.97
N GLU A 48 -0.78 3.78 2.32
CA GLU A 48 -0.46 2.62 1.48
C GLU A 48 -1.18 2.71 0.12
N GLU A 49 -2.43 3.20 0.09
CA GLU A 49 -3.13 3.45 -1.18
C GLU A 49 -2.42 4.53 -2.04
N GLN A 50 -1.87 5.57 -1.42
CA GLN A 50 -1.04 6.55 -2.13
C GLN A 50 0.25 5.92 -2.67
N HIS A 51 0.94 5.11 -1.87
CA HIS A 51 2.14 4.40 -2.30
C HIS A 51 1.85 3.46 -3.48
N ILE A 52 0.76 2.67 -3.42
CA ILE A 52 0.29 1.82 -4.51
C ILE A 52 0.05 2.64 -5.77
N ASN A 53 -0.55 3.82 -5.65
CA ASN A 53 -0.80 4.71 -6.78
C ASN A 53 0.51 5.21 -7.40
N THR A 54 1.46 5.65 -6.56
CA THR A 54 2.80 6.08 -7.00
C THR A 54 3.56 4.94 -7.69
N LEU A 55 3.54 3.74 -7.12
CA LEU A 55 4.18 2.56 -7.72
C LEU A 55 3.55 2.17 -9.06
N ASN A 56 2.21 2.26 -9.18
CA ASN A 56 1.52 2.04 -10.44
C ASN A 56 1.85 3.12 -11.48
N GLN A 57 1.95 4.39 -11.08
CA GLN A 57 2.39 5.46 -11.98
C GLN A 57 3.81 5.21 -12.47
N LEU A 58 4.74 4.84 -11.58
CA LEU A 58 6.11 4.49 -11.94
C LEU A 58 6.13 3.31 -12.92
N LYS A 59 5.36 2.26 -12.66
CA LYS A 59 5.23 1.08 -13.54
C LYS A 59 4.74 1.43 -14.95
N ASN A 60 3.88 2.45 -15.08
CA ASN A 60 3.23 2.83 -16.34
C ASN A 60 3.93 4.00 -17.06
N SER A 61 5.09 4.46 -16.55
CA SER A 61 5.89 5.59 -17.06
C SER A 61 7.06 5.19 -17.96
#